data_AF-A0A962MLD8-F1
#
_entry.id   AF-A0A962MLD8-F1
#
_cell.length_a   1.000
_cell.length_b   1.000
_cell.length_c   1.000
_cell.angle_alpha   90.00
_cell.angle_beta   90.00
_cell.angle_gamma   90.00
#
_symmetry.space_group_name_H-M   'P 1'
#
loop_
_entity.id
_entity.type
_entity.pdbx_description
1 polymer ?
#
loop_
_entity_poly.entity_id
_entity_poly.type
_entity_poly.pdbx_seq_one_letter_code
_entity_poly.pdbx_strand_id
1 'polypeptide(L)'
;MTEPPPQDSAQEPASSASKAKTTRYSAPALEKGLQILELLADQESGLSQNQIAQQLGRSVNEIFRMLNCLEQFGYIYRQRPEDLYYLTLKLFELGHHQPPLKRLLMAAQQPMRKLVNQIRSSCHLTVLHNNQMMVVARQD
;
A
#
# COMPACT_ATOMS: atom_id res chain seq x y z
N MET A 1 -12.98 12.34 -76.04
CA MET A 1 -11.75 11.70 -75.56
C MET A 1 -10.91 12.80 -74.92
N THR A 2 -10.79 12.96 -73.61
CA THR A 2 -11.07 12.03 -72.50
C THR A 2 -11.22 12.89 -71.23
N GLU A 3 -12.11 12.46 -70.35
CA GLU A 3 -12.49 13.02 -69.04
C GLU A 3 -11.33 13.45 -68.13
N PRO A 4 -11.54 14.46 -67.26
CA PRO A 4 -10.64 14.78 -66.16
C PRO A 4 -10.68 13.68 -65.08
N PRO A 5 -9.60 13.48 -64.31
CA PRO A 5 -9.58 12.48 -63.24
C PRO A 5 -10.54 12.87 -62.10
N PRO A 6 -11.20 11.89 -61.46
CA PRO A 6 -12.19 12.11 -60.41
C PRO A 6 -11.52 12.54 -59.09
N GLN A 7 -12.21 13.42 -58.38
CA GLN A 7 -11.93 13.76 -56.98
C GLN A 7 -12.19 12.52 -56.11
N ASP A 8 -11.14 11.98 -55.49
CA ASP A 8 -11.31 11.04 -54.38
C ASP A 8 -10.95 11.74 -53.06
N SER A 9 -12.01 12.07 -52.35
CA SER A 9 -12.14 12.19 -50.91
C SER A 9 -10.95 11.68 -50.09
N ALA A 10 -10.26 12.60 -49.44
CA ALA A 10 -9.38 12.30 -48.33
C ALA A 10 -10.19 11.66 -47.18
N GLN A 11 -10.14 10.34 -47.07
CA GLN A 11 -10.52 9.61 -45.86
C GLN A 11 -9.24 9.32 -45.06
N GLU A 12 -9.09 10.06 -43.96
CA GLU A 12 -8.17 9.75 -42.88
C GLU A 12 -8.41 8.30 -42.41
N PRO A 13 -7.37 7.43 -42.33
CA PRO A 13 -7.56 6.16 -41.68
C PRO A 13 -7.72 6.42 -40.18
N ALA A 14 -8.96 6.24 -39.70
CA ALA A 14 -9.28 6.17 -38.30
C ALA A 14 -8.38 5.10 -37.64
N SER A 15 -7.39 5.55 -36.89
CA SER A 15 -6.58 4.72 -36.00
C SER A 15 -7.48 4.14 -34.93
N SER A 16 -7.92 2.90 -35.15
CA SER A 16 -8.55 2.08 -34.12
C SER A 16 -7.49 1.75 -33.07
N ALA A 17 -7.26 2.67 -32.14
CA ALA A 17 -6.52 2.38 -30.92
C ALA A 17 -7.38 1.43 -30.07
N SER A 18 -7.23 0.13 -30.35
CA SER A 18 -7.67 -0.94 -29.47
C SER A 18 -7.13 -0.66 -28.08
N LYS A 19 -8.02 -0.29 -27.15
CA LYS A 19 -7.73 -0.24 -25.71
C LYS A 19 -7.23 -1.62 -25.31
N ALA A 20 -5.91 -1.78 -25.28
CA ALA A 20 -5.26 -2.91 -24.66
C ALA A 20 -5.69 -2.88 -23.18
N LYS A 21 -6.66 -3.74 -22.83
CA LYS A 21 -6.90 -4.13 -21.44
C LYS A 21 -5.58 -4.67 -20.96
N THR A 22 -4.84 -3.87 -20.22
CA THR A 22 -3.75 -4.34 -19.38
C THR A 22 -4.38 -5.35 -18.43
N THR A 23 -4.19 -6.64 -18.73
CA THR A 23 -4.57 -7.73 -17.85
C THR A 23 -3.74 -7.55 -16.59
N ARG A 24 -4.32 -6.86 -15.60
CA ARG A 24 -3.68 -6.62 -14.31
C ARG A 24 -3.42 -7.99 -13.71
N TYR A 25 -2.15 -8.38 -13.64
CA TYR A 25 -1.74 -9.62 -12.99
C TYR A 25 -2.27 -9.59 -11.56
N SER A 26 -3.30 -10.37 -11.28
CA SER A 26 -3.97 -10.40 -9.97
C SER A 26 -3.62 -11.70 -9.27
N ALA A 27 -3.24 -11.58 -8.00
CA ALA A 27 -3.01 -12.70 -7.10
C ALA A 27 -4.04 -12.59 -5.97
N PRO A 28 -5.28 -13.06 -6.17
CA PRO A 28 -6.41 -12.69 -5.32
C PRO A 28 -6.25 -13.05 -3.85
N ALA A 29 -5.56 -14.16 -3.55
CA ALA A 29 -5.28 -14.54 -2.16
C ALA A 29 -4.26 -13.62 -1.49
N LEU A 30 -3.22 -13.19 -2.21
CA LEU A 30 -2.22 -12.26 -1.69
C LEU A 30 -2.84 -10.89 -1.42
N GLU A 31 -3.62 -10.37 -2.38
CA GLU A 31 -4.34 -9.10 -2.23
C GLU A 31 -5.23 -9.11 -0.98
N LYS A 32 -5.98 -10.19 -0.74
CA LYS A 32 -6.81 -10.36 0.45
C LYS A 32 -5.98 -10.40 1.73
N GLY A 33 -4.85 -11.11 1.74
CA GLY A 33 -3.95 -11.16 2.89
C GLY A 33 -3.39 -9.79 3.24
N LEU A 34 -2.97 -9.00 2.25
CA LEU A 34 -2.47 -7.63 2.45
C LEU A 34 -3.56 -6.69 2.98
N GLN A 35 -4.78 -6.78 2.46
CA GLN A 35 -5.92 -6.00 2.95
C GLN A 35 -6.24 -6.28 4.42
N ILE A 36 -6.07 -7.51 4.90
CA ILE A 36 -6.22 -7.84 6.32
C ILE A 36 -5.15 -7.15 7.16
N LEU A 37 -3.90 -7.13 6.69
CA LEU A 37 -2.81 -6.46 7.41
C LEU A 37 -3.03 -4.95 7.50
N GLU A 38 -3.43 -4.32 6.40
CA GLU A 38 -3.80 -2.90 6.36
C GLU A 38 -4.97 -2.62 7.30
N LEU A 39 -6.01 -3.45 7.27
CA LEU A 39 -7.15 -3.28 8.15
C LEU A 39 -6.74 -3.36 9.63
N LEU A 40 -5.93 -4.34 10.01
CA LEU A 40 -5.48 -4.49 11.40
C LEU A 40 -4.49 -3.40 11.83
N ALA A 41 -3.80 -2.74 10.90
CA ALA A 41 -2.89 -1.63 11.21
C ALA A 41 -3.62 -0.41 11.77
N ASP A 42 -4.87 -0.20 11.37
CA ASP A 42 -5.71 0.91 11.79
C ASP A 42 -6.54 0.60 13.06
N GLN A 43 -6.33 -0.55 13.71
CA GLN A 43 -7.19 -1.04 14.80
C GLN A 43 -6.40 -1.33 16.08
N GLU A 44 -6.57 -0.48 17.09
CA GLU A 44 -5.90 -0.64 18.39
C GLU A 44 -6.45 -1.83 19.20
N SER A 45 -7.75 -2.11 19.10
CA SER A 45 -8.43 -3.12 19.91
C SER A 45 -8.41 -4.54 19.33
N GLY A 46 -7.78 -4.76 18.17
CA GLY A 46 -7.84 -6.02 17.44
C GLY A 46 -9.25 -6.30 16.88
N LEU A 47 -9.36 -7.29 15.99
CA LEU A 47 -10.64 -7.64 15.35
C LEU A 47 -10.89 -9.16 15.37
N SER A 48 -12.14 -9.55 15.57
CA SER A 48 -12.58 -10.92 15.36
C SER A 48 -12.65 -11.25 13.86
N GLN A 49 -12.60 -12.54 13.53
CA GLN A 49 -12.74 -13.03 12.15
C GLN A 49 -14.00 -12.51 11.45
N ASN A 50 -15.14 -12.41 12.16
CA ASN A 50 -16.39 -11.92 11.60
C ASN A 50 -16.33 -10.42 11.31
N GLN A 51 -15.73 -9.62 12.19
CA GLN A 51 -15.55 -8.18 11.96
C GLN A 51 -14.66 -7.94 10.74
N ILE A 52 -13.56 -8.69 10.61
CA ILE A 52 -12.67 -8.61 9.44
C ILE A 52 -13.43 -8.95 8.15
N ALA A 53 -14.20 -10.05 8.15
CA ALA A 53 -15.01 -10.44 7.00
C ALA A 53 -16.04 -9.39 6.60
N GLN A 54 -16.74 -8.81 7.59
CA GLN A 54 -17.72 -7.76 7.37
C GLN A 54 -17.07 -6.49 6.79
N GLN A 55 -15.98 -6.01 7.39
CA GLN A 55 -15.32 -4.77 6.96
C GLN A 55 -14.68 -4.89 5.57
N LEU A 56 -14.19 -6.07 5.21
CA LEU A 56 -13.62 -6.32 3.88
C LEU A 56 -14.66 -6.76 2.82
N GLY A 57 -15.94 -6.95 3.20
CA GLY A 57 -16.99 -7.42 2.31
C GLY A 57 -16.68 -8.82 1.74
N ARG A 58 -16.22 -9.74 2.59
CA ARG A 58 -15.79 -11.11 2.22
C ARG A 58 -16.51 -12.16 3.05
N SER A 59 -16.43 -13.42 2.59
CA SER A 59 -16.94 -14.53 3.38
C SER A 59 -16.00 -14.89 4.54
N VAL A 60 -16.59 -15.35 5.64
CA VAL A 60 -15.87 -15.80 6.85
C VAL A 60 -14.87 -16.92 6.52
N ASN A 61 -15.22 -17.83 5.61
CA ASN A 61 -14.36 -18.94 5.20
C ASN A 61 -13.15 -18.49 4.37
N GLU A 62 -13.31 -17.46 3.53
CA GLU A 62 -12.17 -16.87 2.81
C GLU A 62 -11.20 -16.20 3.78
N ILE A 63 -11.71 -15.40 4.72
CA ILE A 63 -10.89 -14.71 5.73
C ILE A 63 -10.16 -15.72 6.61
N PHE A 64 -10.81 -16.82 7.01
CA PHE A 64 -10.20 -17.88 7.81
C PHE A 64 -8.87 -18.37 7.23
N ARG A 65 -8.88 -18.70 5.92
CA ARG A 65 -7.69 -19.22 5.23
C ARG A 65 -6.56 -18.20 5.22
N MET A 66 -6.89 -16.92 5.06
CA MET A 66 -5.90 -15.84 5.06
C MET A 66 -5.33 -15.60 6.46
N LEU A 67 -6.18 -15.58 7.49
CA LEU A 67 -5.76 -15.42 8.88
C LEU A 67 -4.82 -16.54 9.32
N ASN A 68 -5.15 -17.80 9.02
CA ASN A 68 -4.26 -18.93 9.34
C ASN A 68 -2.90 -18.80 8.66
N CYS A 69 -2.88 -18.38 7.40
CA CYS A 69 -1.62 -18.15 6.66
C CYS A 69 -0.81 -17.03 7.33
N LEU A 70 -1.42 -15.87 7.57
CA LEU A 70 -0.76 -14.73 8.20
C LEU A 70 -0.24 -15.07 9.62
N GLU A 71 -1.00 -15.83 10.40
CA GLU A 71 -0.62 -16.29 11.74
C GLU A 71 0.52 -17.30 11.68
N GLN A 72 0.47 -18.27 10.76
CA GLN A 72 1.55 -19.23 10.53
C GLN A 72 2.86 -18.54 10.15
N PHE A 73 2.78 -17.49 9.32
CA PHE A 73 3.95 -16.68 8.99
C PHE A 73 4.28 -15.65 10.08
N GLY A 74 3.51 -15.55 11.16
CA GLY A 74 3.79 -14.65 12.28
C GLY A 74 3.61 -13.17 11.97
N TYR A 75 2.82 -12.82 10.94
CA TYR A 75 2.43 -11.42 10.69
C TYR A 75 1.33 -10.95 11.64
N ILE A 76 0.50 -11.88 12.11
CA ILE A 76 -0.55 -11.64 13.10
C ILE A 76 -0.44 -12.66 14.23
N TYR A 77 -1.10 -12.37 15.35
CA TYR A 77 -1.36 -13.36 16.39
C TYR A 77 -2.84 -13.31 16.80
N ARG A 78 -3.37 -14.45 17.25
CA ARG A 78 -4.71 -14.55 17.83
C ARG A 78 -4.64 -14.53 19.35
N GLN A 79 -5.27 -13.53 19.96
CA GLN A 79 -5.47 -13.48 21.40
C GLN A 79 -6.64 -14.37 21.80
N ARG A 80 -6.46 -15.13 22.88
CA ARG A 80 -7.51 -15.94 23.51
C ARG A 80 -7.83 -15.38 24.91
N PRO A 81 -9.07 -15.54 25.40
CA PRO A 81 -10.18 -16.32 24.82
C PRO A 81 -11.04 -15.60 23.78
N GLU A 82 -10.88 -14.28 23.59
CA GLU A 82 -11.80 -13.45 22.78
C GLU A 82 -11.68 -13.68 21.27
N ASP A 83 -10.68 -14.43 20.81
CA ASP A 83 -10.42 -14.75 19.41
C ASP A 83 -10.27 -13.51 18.53
N LEU A 84 -9.57 -12.51 19.08
CA LEU A 84 -9.21 -11.27 18.42
C LEU A 84 -7.84 -11.39 17.77
N TYR A 85 -7.72 -10.89 16.55
CA TYR A 85 -6.49 -10.87 15.78
C TYR A 85 -5.83 -9.50 15.85
N TYR A 86 -4.51 -9.50 15.99
CA TYR A 86 -3.66 -8.32 16.10
C TYR A 86 -2.42 -8.46 15.20
N LEU A 87 -1.86 -7.34 14.75
CA LEU A 87 -0.55 -7.33 14.10
C LEU A 87 0.56 -7.70 15.09
N THR A 88 1.58 -8.39 14.58
CA THR A 88 2.88 -8.52 15.27
C THR A 88 3.82 -7.39 14.83
N LEU A 89 5.02 -7.35 15.42
CA LEU A 89 6.09 -6.44 14.99
C LEU A 89 6.81 -6.89 13.71
N LYS A 90 6.41 -8.00 13.08
CA LYS A 90 7.13 -8.57 11.92
C LYS A 90 7.23 -7.59 10.74
N LEU A 91 6.17 -6.82 10.46
CA LEU A 91 6.22 -5.81 9.39
C LEU A 91 7.22 -4.68 9.70
N PHE A 92 7.30 -4.27 10.97
CA PHE A 92 8.28 -3.29 11.43
C PHE A 92 9.71 -3.80 11.24
N GLU A 93 9.99 -5.05 11.62
CA GLU A 93 11.30 -5.70 11.44
C GLU A 93 11.70 -5.75 9.96
N LEU A 94 10.80 -6.20 9.09
CA LEU A 94 11.04 -6.30 7.64
C LEU A 94 11.29 -4.92 7.01
N GLY A 95 10.54 -3.89 7.42
CA GLY A 95 10.74 -2.52 6.94
C GLY A 95 12.09 -1.94 7.37
N HIS A 96 12.55 -2.26 8.58
CA HIS A 96 13.83 -1.78 9.12
C HIS A 96 15.06 -2.52 8.57
N HIS A 97 14.88 -3.64 7.86
CA HIS A 97 15.97 -4.31 7.15
C HIS A 97 16.48 -3.54 5.93
N GLN A 98 15.75 -2.53 5.42
CA GLN A 98 16.17 -1.71 4.28
C GLN A 98 17.22 -0.65 4.69
N PRO A 99 18.51 -0.79 4.28
CA PRO A 99 19.57 0.12 4.71
C PRO A 99 19.40 1.61 4.33
N PRO A 100 18.81 1.99 3.17
CA PRO A 100 18.76 3.39 2.73
C PRO A 100 17.95 4.31 3.65
N LEU A 101 16.74 3.90 4.04
CA LEU A 101 15.87 4.74 4.88
C LEU A 101 16.46 4.89 6.28
N LYS A 102 16.94 3.79 6.87
CA LYS A 102 17.61 3.82 8.18
C LYS A 102 18.80 4.78 8.19
N ARG A 103 19.66 4.74 7.16
CA ARG A 103 20.81 5.65 7.03
C ARG A 103 20.38 7.10 6.90
N LEU A 104 19.34 7.38 6.10
CA LEU A 104 18.77 8.72 5.96
C LEU A 104 18.28 9.26 7.31
N LEU A 105 17.50 8.47 8.04
CA LEU A 105 16.96 8.86 9.35
C LEU A 105 18.09 9.15 10.36
N MET A 106 19.11 8.28 10.42
CA MET A 106 20.27 8.50 11.29
C MET A 106 21.07 9.76 10.91
N ALA A 107 21.25 10.01 9.61
CA ALA A 107 21.95 11.21 9.14
C ALA A 107 21.15 12.50 9.39
N ALA A 108 19.82 12.46 9.30
CA ALA A 108 18.95 13.62 9.43
C ALA A 108 18.71 14.05 10.89
N GLN A 109 18.85 13.14 11.86
CA GLN A 109 18.52 13.38 13.26
C GLN A 109 19.23 14.61 13.86
N GLN A 110 20.53 14.74 13.66
CA GLN A 110 21.31 15.87 14.18
C GLN A 110 20.99 17.20 13.48
N PRO A 111 20.97 17.30 12.14
CA PRO A 111 20.51 18.50 11.43
C PRO A 111 19.12 18.97 11.83
N MET A 112 18.13 18.07 11.89
CA MET A 112 16.75 18.40 12.25
C MET A 112 16.68 18.97 13.67
N ARG A 113 17.35 18.34 14.65
CA ARG A 113 17.40 18.84 16.03
C ARG A 113 18.02 20.23 16.13
N LYS A 114 19.11 20.48 15.40
CA LYS A 114 19.75 21.81 15.37
C LYS A 114 18.80 22.86 14.81
N LEU A 115 18.12 22.55 13.71
CA LEU A 115 17.18 23.47 13.07
C LEU A 115 16.04 23.84 14.02
N VAL A 116 15.36 22.84 14.60
CA VAL A 116 14.26 23.05 15.54
C VAL A 116 14.67 23.90 16.75
N ASN A 117 15.86 23.63 17.31
CA ASN A 117 16.40 24.43 18.42
C ASN A 117 16.64 25.90 18.03
N GLN A 118 16.96 26.18 16.76
CA GLN A 118 17.18 27.54 16.25
C GLN A 118 15.87 28.26 15.95
N ILE A 119 14.93 27.60 15.27
CA ILE A 119 13.71 28.24 14.74
C ILE A 119 12.49 28.09 15.66
N ARG A 120 12.57 27.25 16.70
CA ARG A 120 11.48 26.97 17.66
C ARG A 120 10.18 26.51 17.00
N SER A 121 10.29 25.80 15.88
CA SER A 121 9.19 25.26 15.09
C SER A 121 9.50 23.83 14.70
N SER A 122 8.46 23.02 14.47
CA SER A 122 8.61 21.61 14.11
C SER A 122 9.27 21.42 12.73
N CYS A 123 10.08 20.38 12.62
CA CYS A 123 10.76 19.98 11.39
C CYS A 123 10.27 18.59 10.98
N HIS A 124 9.82 18.46 9.73
CA HIS A 124 9.34 17.21 9.15
C HIS A 124 10.29 16.77 8.03
N LEU A 125 10.71 15.51 8.07
CA LEU A 125 11.45 14.89 6.98
C LEU A 125 10.47 14.05 6.15
N THR A 126 10.38 14.36 4.86
CA THR A 126 9.43 13.71 3.93
C THR A 126 10.16 13.01 2.79
N VAL A 127 9.62 11.87 2.36
CA VAL A 127 10.02 11.18 1.13
C VAL A 127 8.84 11.10 0.17
N LEU A 128 9.13 11.08 -1.13
CA LEU A 128 8.11 10.85 -2.14
C LEU A 128 7.79 9.35 -2.21
N HIS A 129 6.53 8.99 -1.96
CA HIS A 129 6.05 7.62 -2.04
C HIS A 129 4.66 7.60 -2.69
N ASN A 130 4.48 6.81 -3.76
CA ASN A 130 3.20 6.69 -4.49
C ASN A 130 2.56 8.03 -4.87
N ASN A 131 3.34 8.97 -5.40
CA ASN A 131 2.89 10.33 -5.73
C ASN A 131 2.34 11.14 -4.54
N GLN A 132 2.65 10.72 -3.30
CA GLN A 132 2.29 11.41 -2.07
C GLN A 132 3.56 11.72 -1.25
N MET A 133 3.51 12.79 -0.47
CA MET A 133 4.55 13.10 0.51
C MET A 133 4.29 12.31 1.78
N MET A 134 5.20 11.40 2.13
CA MET A 134 5.13 10.61 3.35
C MET A 134 6.13 11.19 4.37
N VAL A 135 5.65 11.55 5.56
CA VAL A 135 6.50 11.96 6.67
C VAL A 135 7.16 10.71 7.26
N VAL A 136 8.49 10.67 7.26
CA VAL A 136 9.28 9.54 7.79
C VAL A 136 9.96 9.87 9.12
N ALA A 137 10.06 11.14 9.47
CA ALA A 137 10.46 11.60 10.81
C ALA A 137 9.91 13.00 11.09
N ARG A 138 9.69 13.28 12.38
CA ARG A 138 9.31 14.59 12.90
C ARG A 138 10.17 14.92 14.12
N GLN A 139 10.58 16.17 14.24
CA GLN A 139 11.25 16.73 15.41
C GLN A 139 10.51 17.99 15.84
N ASP A 140 10.18 18.09 17.12
CA ASP A 140 9.57 19.25 17.78
C ASP A 140 10.54 19.91 18.76
#